data_AF-A0A5C7F481-F1
#
_entry.id   AF-A0A5C7F481-F1
#
_cell.length_a   1.000
_cell.length_b   1.000
_cell.length_c   1.000
_cell.angle_alpha   90.00
_cell.angle_beta   90.00
_cell.angle_gamma   90.00
#
_symmetry.space_group_name_H-M   'P 1'
#
loop_
_entity.id
_entity.type
_entity.pdbx_description
1 polymer ?
#
loop_
_entity_poly.entity_id
_entity_poly.type
_entity_poly.pdbx_seq_one_letter_code
_entity_poly.pdbx_strand_id
1 'polypeptide(L)'
;MFSAQNGGGAAQFPENLLHLCLQFSGHYEADKKQKAEKLLANMAMYGSGIARQNYQSETATLNNMLNDFANKPELAAAVTAFSLQPWLSELQDANTQFNDEYLTRTQEYGAANPETIKSKREKVNETYYALRDRIDALHTLAETPPSPYTTVINQLNALTDQYNALLLHRVAPPGNPSAPGE
;
A
#
# COMPACT_ATOMS: atom_id res chain seq x y z
N MET A 1 -3.64 -8.31 -0.88
CA MET A 1 -2.19 -8.43 -1.20
C MET A 1 -1.88 -7.47 -2.32
N PHE A 2 -1.57 -6.21 -2.00
CA PHE A 2 -0.97 -5.30 -2.97
C PHE A 2 0.50 -5.21 -2.57
N SER A 3 1.34 -5.69 -3.47
CA SER A 3 2.78 -5.84 -3.31
C SER A 3 3.42 -4.49 -3.03
N ALA A 4 3.98 -4.32 -1.82
CA ALA A 4 4.85 -3.21 -1.45
C ALA A 4 6.23 -3.39 -2.10
N GLN A 5 6.27 -3.50 -3.43
CA GLN A 5 7.49 -3.83 -4.16
C GLN A 5 8.42 -2.64 -4.47
N ASN A 6 8.07 -1.42 -4.07
CA ASN A 6 8.90 -0.23 -4.33
C ASN A 6 9.54 0.40 -3.07
N GLY A 7 9.43 -0.24 -1.90
CA GLY A 7 10.01 0.30 -0.66
C GLY A 7 11.54 0.10 -0.49
N GLY A 8 12.20 -0.64 -1.40
CA GLY A 8 13.59 -1.02 -1.24
C GLY A 8 14.62 0.10 -1.50
N GLY A 9 14.28 1.08 -2.35
CA GLY A 9 15.22 2.13 -2.75
C GLY A 9 15.46 3.20 -1.68
N ALA A 10 14.39 3.68 -1.04
CA ALA A 10 14.45 4.77 -0.06
C ALA A 10 15.13 4.33 1.25
N ALA A 11 14.87 3.09 1.71
CA ALA A 11 15.46 2.55 2.94
C ALA A 11 16.97 2.29 2.82
N GLN A 12 17.48 2.00 1.62
CA GLN A 12 18.89 1.69 1.38
C GLN A 12 19.77 2.96 1.29
N PHE A 13 19.16 4.12 1.04
CA PHE A 13 19.86 5.36 0.73
C PHE A 13 20.64 5.97 1.92
N PRO A 14 20.08 6.03 3.14
CA PRO A 14 20.83 6.49 4.32
C PRO A 14 22.00 5.56 4.65
N GLU A 15 21.83 4.24 4.43
CA GLU A 15 22.91 3.26 4.60
C GLU A 15 24.02 3.46 3.58
N ASN A 16 23.68 3.72 2.31
CA ASN A 16 24.67 3.99 1.26
C ASN A 16 25.47 5.27 1.54
N LEU A 17 24.82 6.34 2.02
CA LEU A 17 25.50 7.57 2.44
C LEU A 17 26.44 7.32 3.62
N LEU A 18 26.01 6.52 4.59
CA LEU A 18 26.83 6.14 5.74
C LEU A 18 28.07 5.37 5.29
N HIS A 19 27.92 4.40 4.40
CA HIS A 19 29.03 3.61 3.85
C HIS A 19 30.03 4.48 3.07
N LEU A 20 29.55 5.43 2.27
CA LEU A 20 30.41 6.37 1.56
C LEU A 20 31.25 7.21 2.55
N CYS A 21 30.60 7.80 3.55
CA CYS A 21 31.30 8.61 4.55
C CYS A 21 32.31 7.77 5.36
N LEU A 22 31.97 6.52 5.70
CA LEU A 22 32.89 5.58 6.34
C LEU A 22 34.13 5.31 5.48
N GLN A 23 33.97 5.09 4.17
CA GLN A 23 35.12 4.91 3.27
C GLN A 23 36.03 6.14 3.24
N PHE A 24 35.46 7.35 3.16
CA PHE A 24 36.26 8.58 3.13
C PHE A 24 36.90 8.96 4.47
N SER A 25 36.43 8.43 5.60
CA SER A 25 37.10 8.61 6.90
C SER A 25 38.51 7.97 6.96
N GLY A 26 38.79 7.01 6.06
CA GLY A 26 40.10 6.39 5.88
C GLY A 26 40.94 7.02 4.76
N HIS A 27 40.50 8.13 4.16
CA HIS A 27 41.14 8.71 2.99
C HIS A 27 42.54 9.29 3.32
N TYR A 28 43.49 9.19 2.37
CA TYR A 28 44.87 9.66 2.56
C TYR A 28 44.97 11.19 2.63
N GLU A 29 44.08 11.91 1.94
CA GLU A 29 43.93 13.36 2.05
C GLU A 29 43.23 13.75 3.36
N ALA A 30 43.93 14.52 4.19
CA ALA A 30 43.43 14.97 5.50
C ALA A 30 42.14 15.80 5.41
N ASP A 31 41.98 16.64 4.38
CA ASP A 31 40.79 17.48 4.19
C ASP A 31 39.54 16.63 3.91
N LYS A 32 39.64 15.63 3.03
CA LYS A 32 38.55 14.68 2.76
C LYS A 32 38.21 13.86 3.99
N LYS A 33 39.22 13.37 4.71
CA LYS A 33 39.02 12.65 5.97
C LYS A 33 38.22 13.49 6.98
N GLN A 34 38.63 14.73 7.22
CA GLN A 34 37.96 15.61 8.17
C GLN A 34 36.51 15.92 7.76
N LYS A 35 36.25 16.13 6.46
CA LYS A 35 34.90 16.34 5.92
C LYS A 35 34.00 15.12 6.11
N ALA A 36 34.54 13.92 5.88
CA ALA A 36 33.81 12.68 6.08
C ALA A 36 33.51 12.43 7.57
N GLU A 37 34.48 12.68 8.47
CA GLU A 37 34.28 12.59 9.92
C GLU A 37 33.18 13.53 10.41
N LYS A 38 33.09 14.75 9.86
CA LYS A 38 32.01 15.70 10.19
C LYS A 38 30.63 15.19 9.77
N LEU A 39 30.52 14.63 8.56
CA LEU A 39 29.27 14.01 8.09
C LEU A 39 28.88 12.82 8.97
N LEU A 40 29.82 11.93 9.28
CA LEU A 40 29.58 10.78 10.17
C LEU A 40 29.16 11.20 11.57
N ALA A 41 29.82 12.21 12.14
CA ALA A 41 29.48 12.72 13.46
C ALA A 41 28.07 13.30 13.50
N ASN A 42 27.65 14.01 12.44
CA ASN A 42 26.29 14.51 12.33
C ASN A 42 25.27 13.36 12.21
N MET A 43 25.51 12.39 11.32
CA MET A 43 24.65 11.22 11.15
C MET A 43 24.51 10.42 12.45
N ALA A 44 25.58 10.30 13.23
CA ALA A 44 25.57 9.59 14.51
C ALA A 44 24.64 10.24 15.56
N MET A 45 24.39 11.56 15.48
CA MET A 45 23.46 12.26 16.39
C MET A 45 22.01 11.78 16.22
N TYR A 46 21.64 11.32 15.02
CA TYR A 46 20.32 10.81 14.70
C TYR A 46 20.14 9.31 15.02
N GLY A 47 21.23 8.64 15.41
CA GLY A 47 21.23 7.23 15.76
C GLY A 47 21.27 6.28 14.55
N SER A 48 21.34 4.99 14.85
CA SER A 48 21.35 3.92 13.84
C SER A 48 19.94 3.42 13.52
N GLY A 49 19.74 2.89 12.32
CA GLY A 49 18.49 2.22 11.96
C GLY A 49 17.34 3.19 11.68
N ILE A 50 17.63 4.34 11.06
CA ILE A 50 16.64 5.33 10.61
C ILE A 50 15.54 4.66 9.79
N ALA A 51 15.91 3.76 8.87
CA ALA A 51 14.99 2.96 8.04
C ALA A 51 14.09 1.96 8.80
N ARG A 52 14.29 1.79 10.12
CA ARG A 52 13.47 0.93 10.99
C ARG A 52 12.55 1.72 11.91
N GLN A 53 12.64 3.05 11.89
CA GLN A 53 11.75 3.91 12.66
C GLN A 53 10.32 3.80 12.11
N ASN A 54 9.34 4.22 12.91
CA ASN A 54 8.00 4.42 12.35
C ASN A 54 8.05 5.59 11.36
N TYR A 55 7.14 5.59 10.38
CA TYR A 55 7.16 6.54 9.27
C TYR A 55 7.23 8.01 9.68
N GLN A 56 6.50 8.44 10.70
CA GLN A 56 6.57 9.85 11.15
C GLN A 56 7.93 10.19 11.76
N SER A 57 8.49 9.28 12.57
CA SER A 57 9.83 9.45 13.15
C SER A 57 10.92 9.40 12.09
N GLU A 58 10.81 8.50 11.11
CA GLU A 58 11.74 8.41 9.98
C GLU A 58 11.73 9.72 9.16
N THR A 59 10.54 10.18 8.75
CA THR A 59 10.39 11.44 8.01
C THR A 59 10.97 12.63 8.77
N ALA A 60 10.70 12.73 10.07
CA ALA A 60 11.24 13.82 10.90
C ALA A 60 12.77 13.74 11.03
N THR A 61 13.31 12.54 11.22
CA THR A 61 14.76 12.32 11.31
C THR A 61 15.47 12.71 10.00
N LEU A 62 14.94 12.25 8.86
CA LEU A 62 15.49 12.58 7.54
C LEU A 62 15.44 14.08 7.26
N ASN A 63 14.32 14.74 7.54
CA ASN A 63 14.19 16.19 7.35
C ASN A 63 15.19 16.97 8.21
N ASN A 64 15.35 16.58 9.48
CA ASN A 64 16.31 17.25 10.37
C ASN A 64 17.75 17.05 9.88
N MET A 65 18.12 15.84 9.47
CA MET A 65 19.46 15.53 8.95
C MET A 65 19.76 16.28 7.64
N LEU A 66 18.82 16.31 6.70
CA LEU A 66 18.94 17.07 5.45
C LEU A 66 19.06 18.57 5.71
N ASN A 67 18.29 19.09 6.68
CA ASN A 67 18.38 20.48 7.10
C ASN A 67 19.75 20.82 7.73
N ASP A 68 20.32 19.91 8.51
CA ASP A 68 21.68 20.05 9.05
C ASP A 68 22.72 20.10 7.93
N PHE A 69 22.65 19.19 6.96
CA PHE A 69 23.55 19.16 5.80
C PHE A 69 23.48 20.41 4.93
N ALA A 70 22.30 21.03 4.83
CA ALA A 70 22.11 22.25 4.07
C ALA A 70 22.60 23.51 4.81
N ASN A 71 22.36 23.58 6.12
CA ASN A 71 22.50 24.84 6.86
C ASN A 71 23.75 24.95 7.73
N LYS A 72 24.40 23.84 8.08
CA LYS A 72 25.68 23.87 8.81
C LYS A 72 26.83 24.06 7.81
N PRO A 73 27.57 25.18 7.84
CA PRO A 73 28.56 25.51 6.81
C PRO A 73 29.61 24.41 6.58
N GLU A 74 30.05 23.76 7.66
CA GLU A 74 31.02 22.68 7.62
C GLU A 74 30.49 21.40 6.97
N LEU A 75 29.18 21.14 7.08
CA LEU A 75 28.52 20.00 6.44
C LEU A 75 28.21 20.30 4.98
N ALA A 76 27.72 21.51 4.68
CA ALA A 76 27.48 21.95 3.30
C ALA A 76 28.76 21.94 2.46
N ALA A 77 29.90 22.33 3.06
CA ALA A 77 31.21 22.23 2.43
C ALA A 77 31.63 20.77 2.17
N ALA A 78 31.31 19.84 3.08
CA ALA A 78 31.58 18.41 2.89
C ALA A 78 30.69 17.80 1.80
N VAL A 79 29.40 18.13 1.80
CA VAL A 79 28.42 17.74 0.77
C VAL A 79 28.88 18.19 -0.61
N THR A 80 29.40 19.42 -0.71
CA THR A 80 29.95 19.96 -1.97
C THR A 80 31.22 19.23 -2.38
N ALA A 81 32.14 19.00 -1.44
CA ALA A 81 33.42 18.32 -1.72
C ALA A 81 33.23 16.88 -2.23
N PHE A 82 32.17 16.20 -1.80
CA PHE A 82 31.82 14.84 -2.21
C PHE A 82 30.73 14.78 -3.29
N SER A 83 30.27 15.93 -3.82
CA SER A 83 29.22 16.01 -4.84
C SER A 83 27.92 15.27 -4.45
N LEU A 84 27.52 15.39 -3.18
CA LEU A 84 26.37 14.65 -2.63
C LEU A 84 25.03 15.34 -2.89
N GLN A 85 25.01 16.57 -3.38
CA GLN A 85 23.79 17.35 -3.60
C GLN A 85 22.69 16.60 -4.38
N PRO A 86 22.98 15.94 -5.53
CA PRO A 86 21.95 15.19 -6.26
C PRO A 86 21.32 14.07 -5.43
N TRP A 87 22.13 13.41 -4.60
CA TRP A 87 21.66 12.34 -3.72
C TRP A 87 20.77 12.88 -2.62
N LEU A 88 21.15 14.00 -1.99
CA LEU A 88 20.35 14.62 -0.94
C LEU A 88 19.01 15.17 -1.48
N SER A 89 19.00 15.69 -2.72
CA SER A 89 17.77 16.13 -3.39
C SER A 89 16.81 14.97 -3.63
N GLU A 90 17.29 13.86 -4.20
CA GLU A 90 16.47 12.67 -4.42
C GLU A 90 15.89 12.12 -3.10
N LEU A 91 16.70 12.11 -2.04
CA LEU A 91 16.23 11.68 -0.71
C LEU A 91 15.15 12.61 -0.16
N GLN A 92 15.30 13.93 -0.32
CA GLN A 92 14.29 14.91 0.10
C GLN A 92 12.99 14.72 -0.67
N ASP A 93 13.08 14.56 -1.99
CA ASP A 93 11.90 14.41 -2.86
C ASP A 93 11.14 13.12 -2.54
N ALA A 94 11.85 12.01 -2.40
CA ALA A 94 11.27 10.72 -2.03
C ALA A 94 10.60 10.77 -0.64
N ASN A 95 11.27 11.38 0.36
CA ASN A 95 10.70 11.53 1.70
C ASN A 95 9.44 12.40 1.70
N THR A 96 9.41 13.46 0.88
CA THR A 96 8.27 14.37 0.76
C THR A 96 7.08 13.66 0.12
N GLN A 97 7.29 12.99 -1.02
CA GLN A 97 6.24 12.22 -1.70
C GLN A 97 5.64 11.14 -0.79
N PHE A 98 6.50 10.41 -0.09
CA PHE A 98 6.06 9.37 0.84
C PHE A 98 5.21 9.95 1.98
N ASN A 99 5.66 11.05 2.60
CA ASN A 99 4.91 11.70 3.67
C ASN A 99 3.54 12.21 3.19
N ASP A 100 3.48 12.78 2.00
CA ASP A 100 2.22 13.26 1.41
C ASP A 100 1.25 12.10 1.17
N GLU A 101 1.69 11.00 0.55
CA GLU A 101 0.86 9.81 0.35
C GLU A 101 0.38 9.19 1.67
N TYR A 102 1.28 9.13 2.67
CA TYR A 102 0.94 8.61 4.00
C TYR A 102 -0.14 9.45 4.68
N LEU A 103 -0.05 10.77 4.59
CA LEU A 103 -1.04 11.69 5.13
C LEU A 103 -2.36 11.60 4.37
N THR A 104 -2.33 11.56 3.04
CA THR A 104 -3.52 11.36 2.20
C THR A 104 -4.24 10.08 2.59
N ARG A 105 -3.52 8.95 2.69
CA ARG A 105 -4.11 7.68 3.09
C ARG A 105 -4.73 7.74 4.49
N THR A 106 -4.07 8.41 5.42
CA THR A 106 -4.58 8.60 6.79
C THR A 106 -5.87 9.44 6.79
N GLN A 107 -5.91 10.49 5.98
CA GLN A 107 -7.10 11.32 5.79
C GLN A 107 -8.23 10.54 5.11
N GLU A 108 -7.94 9.73 4.09
CA GLU A 108 -8.91 8.86 3.43
C GLU A 108 -9.52 7.85 4.41
N TYR A 109 -8.72 7.25 5.30
CA TYR A 109 -9.25 6.39 6.36
C TYR A 109 -10.16 7.16 7.33
N GLY A 110 -9.82 8.40 7.67
CA GLY A 110 -10.64 9.25 8.54
C GLY A 110 -11.91 9.78 7.87
N ALA A 111 -11.86 10.03 6.56
CA ALA A 111 -12.95 10.53 5.73
C ALA A 111 -13.80 9.40 5.12
N ALA A 112 -13.36 8.15 5.24
CA ALA A 112 -14.12 6.98 4.79
C ALA A 112 -15.48 7.00 5.49
N ASN A 113 -16.53 7.22 4.69
CA ASN A 113 -17.90 7.26 5.14
C ASN A 113 -18.21 5.97 5.95
N PRO A 114 -18.75 6.06 7.17
CA PRO A 114 -19.15 4.89 7.95
C PRO A 114 -20.25 4.04 7.26
N GLU A 115 -20.85 4.52 6.16
CA GLU A 115 -21.48 3.64 5.17
C GLU A 115 -20.43 2.72 4.52
N THR A 116 -20.05 1.70 5.28
CA THR A 116 -19.21 0.62 4.82
C THR A 116 -19.83 -0.03 3.58
N ILE A 117 -18.98 -0.64 2.75
CA ILE A 117 -19.41 -1.51 1.65
C ILE A 117 -20.52 -2.49 2.11
N LYS A 118 -20.51 -2.90 3.39
CA LYS A 118 -21.57 -3.71 4.00
C LYS A 118 -22.94 -3.04 3.98
N SER A 119 -23.07 -1.80 4.47
CA SER A 119 -24.35 -1.06 4.46
C SER A 119 -24.90 -0.89 3.04
N LYS A 120 -24.03 -0.58 2.08
CA LYS A 120 -24.44 -0.49 0.66
C LYS A 120 -24.88 -1.85 0.10
N ARG A 121 -24.23 -2.95 0.46
CA ARG A 121 -24.66 -4.32 0.09
C ARG A 121 -26.02 -4.66 0.69
N GLU A 122 -26.26 -4.32 1.94
CA GLU A 122 -27.56 -4.54 2.60
C GLU A 122 -28.68 -3.80 1.86
N LYS A 123 -28.47 -2.51 1.54
CA LYS A 123 -29.43 -1.71 0.78
C LYS A 123 -29.67 -2.22 -0.65
N VAL A 124 -28.62 -2.69 -1.32
CA VAL A 124 -28.74 -3.33 -2.65
C VAL A 124 -29.54 -4.63 -2.54
N ASN A 125 -29.28 -5.46 -1.53
CA ASN A 125 -30.01 -6.70 -1.32
C ASN A 125 -31.50 -6.44 -1.09
N GLU A 126 -31.85 -5.48 -0.22
CA GLU A 126 -33.24 -5.07 0.01
C GLU A 126 -33.94 -4.66 -1.29
N THR A 127 -33.30 -3.81 -2.08
CA THR A 127 -33.85 -3.32 -3.35
C THR A 127 -33.98 -4.45 -4.37
N TYR A 128 -33.01 -5.36 -4.42
CA TYR A 128 -33.00 -6.52 -5.30
C TYR A 128 -34.14 -7.48 -4.97
N TYR A 129 -34.35 -7.82 -3.68
CA TYR A 129 -35.43 -8.70 -3.27
C TYR A 129 -36.80 -8.08 -3.55
N ALA A 130 -36.97 -6.77 -3.29
CA ALA A 130 -38.21 -6.08 -3.64
C ALA A 130 -38.52 -6.10 -5.14
N LEU A 131 -37.50 -5.96 -6.00
CA LEU A 131 -37.64 -6.08 -7.45
C LEU A 131 -38.04 -7.50 -7.86
N ARG A 132 -37.35 -8.51 -7.32
CA ARG A 132 -37.65 -9.93 -7.56
C ARG A 132 -39.10 -10.25 -7.20
N ASP A 133 -39.53 -9.90 -5.98
CA ASP A 133 -40.88 -10.17 -5.50
C ASP A 133 -41.95 -9.50 -6.38
N ARG A 134 -41.65 -8.30 -6.89
CA ARG A 134 -42.54 -7.60 -7.83
C ARG A 134 -42.63 -8.32 -9.18
N ILE A 135 -41.53 -8.84 -9.70
CA ILE A 135 -41.52 -9.62 -10.94
C ILE A 135 -42.35 -10.90 -10.75
N ASP A 136 -42.16 -11.61 -9.63
CA ASP A 136 -42.92 -12.83 -9.31
C ASP A 136 -44.43 -12.53 -9.17
N ALA A 137 -44.79 -11.43 -8.50
CA ALA A 137 -46.18 -10.99 -8.37
C ALA A 137 -46.81 -10.64 -9.73
N LEU A 138 -46.11 -9.87 -10.57
CA LEU A 138 -46.58 -9.51 -11.92
C LEU A 138 -46.67 -10.73 -12.85
N HIS A 139 -45.78 -11.70 -12.68
CA HIS A 139 -45.87 -12.98 -13.37
C HIS A 139 -47.15 -13.73 -12.99
N THR A 140 -47.44 -13.81 -11.69
CA THR A 140 -48.62 -14.50 -11.13
C THR A 140 -49.94 -13.83 -11.54
N LEU A 141 -49.96 -12.49 -11.60
CA LEU A 141 -51.13 -11.71 -12.00
C LEU A 141 -51.34 -11.64 -13.52
N ALA A 142 -50.45 -12.21 -14.34
CA ALA A 142 -50.59 -12.18 -15.78
C ALA A 142 -51.78 -13.03 -16.23
N GLU A 143 -52.86 -12.39 -16.67
CA GLU A 143 -54.10 -13.06 -17.08
C GLU A 143 -53.99 -13.76 -18.45
N THR A 144 -53.01 -13.37 -19.28
CA THR A 144 -52.84 -13.88 -20.64
C THR A 144 -51.52 -14.66 -20.79
N PRO A 145 -51.55 -15.98 -21.04
CA PRO A 145 -50.36 -16.75 -21.34
C PRO A 145 -49.78 -16.43 -22.74
N PRO A 146 -48.43 -16.45 -22.90
CA PRO A 146 -47.42 -16.60 -21.85
C PRO A 146 -47.15 -15.27 -21.13
N SER A 147 -46.84 -15.37 -19.84
CA SER A 147 -46.47 -14.19 -19.04
C SER A 147 -45.20 -13.51 -19.58
N PRO A 148 -45.17 -12.17 -19.70
CA PRO A 148 -44.02 -11.45 -20.24
C PRO A 148 -42.77 -11.57 -19.35
N TYR A 149 -42.94 -11.97 -18.08
CA TYR A 149 -41.85 -12.12 -17.11
C TYR A 149 -41.19 -13.51 -17.12
N THR A 150 -41.73 -14.46 -17.87
CA THR A 150 -41.25 -15.86 -17.88
C THR A 150 -39.77 -15.96 -18.25
N THR A 151 -39.33 -15.21 -19.26
CA THR A 151 -37.95 -15.25 -19.73
C THR A 151 -36.96 -14.77 -18.66
N VAL A 152 -37.26 -13.65 -17.99
CA VAL A 152 -36.35 -13.10 -16.97
C VAL A 152 -36.31 -13.97 -15.72
N ILE A 153 -37.44 -14.56 -15.32
CA ILE A 153 -37.49 -15.52 -14.21
C ILE A 153 -36.61 -16.73 -14.51
N ASN A 154 -36.74 -17.32 -15.70
CA ASN A 154 -35.93 -18.48 -16.08
C ASN A 154 -34.43 -18.15 -16.11
N GLN A 155 -34.05 -16.96 -16.58
CA GLN A 155 -32.66 -16.51 -16.59
C GLN A 155 -32.11 -16.32 -15.16
N LEU A 156 -32.89 -15.71 -14.26
CA LEU A 156 -32.51 -15.54 -12.85
C LEU A 156 -32.36 -16.88 -12.11
N ASN A 157 -33.26 -17.82 -12.37
CA ASN A 157 -33.19 -19.17 -11.81
C ASN A 157 -31.94 -19.90 -12.32
N ALA A 158 -31.66 -19.85 -13.63
CA ALA A 158 -30.46 -20.46 -14.19
C ALA A 158 -29.16 -19.88 -13.60
N LEU A 159 -29.10 -18.56 -13.37
CA LEU A 159 -27.95 -17.93 -12.70
C LEU A 159 -27.83 -18.36 -11.23
N THR A 160 -28.96 -18.48 -10.52
CA THR A 160 -29.02 -18.96 -9.13
C THR A 160 -28.49 -20.40 -9.05
N ASP A 161 -28.90 -21.26 -9.96
CA ASP A 161 -28.46 -22.66 -10.03
C ASP A 161 -26.97 -22.78 -10.33
N GLN A 162 -26.44 -21.99 -11.27
CA GLN A 162 -25.01 -21.93 -11.55
C GLN A 162 -24.19 -21.53 -10.32
N TYR A 163 -24.63 -20.51 -9.58
CA TYR A 163 -23.95 -20.08 -8.37
C TYR A 163 -24.02 -21.13 -7.25
N ASN A 164 -25.18 -21.76 -7.05
CA ASN A 164 -25.35 -22.82 -6.07
C ASN A 164 -24.45 -24.02 -6.37
N ALA A 165 -24.32 -24.42 -7.64
CA ALA A 165 -23.41 -25.48 -8.06
C ALA A 165 -21.94 -25.13 -7.72
N LEU A 166 -21.50 -23.90 -8.02
CA LEU A 166 -20.15 -23.43 -7.68
C LEU A 166 -19.89 -23.45 -6.17
N LEU A 167 -20.87 -23.08 -5.35
CA LEU A 167 -20.74 -23.11 -3.89
C LEU A 167 -20.66 -24.55 -3.37
N LEU A 168 -21.49 -25.47 -3.88
CA LEU A 168 -21.45 -26.89 -3.51
C LEU A 168 -20.10 -27.53 -3.86
N HIS A 169 -19.54 -27.22 -5.04
CA HIS A 169 -18.21 -27.69 -5.43
C HIS A 169 -17.06 -27.13 -4.58
N ARG A 170 -17.23 -25.96 -3.96
CA ARG A 170 -16.26 -25.40 -3.01
C ARG A 170 -16.34 -26.03 -1.62
N VAL A 171 -17.48 -26.61 -1.27
CA VAL A 171 -17.76 -27.19 0.06
C VAL A 171 -17.53 -28.72 0.08
N ALA A 172 -17.54 -29.39 -1.08
CA ALA A 172 -17.21 -30.81 -1.17
C ALA A 172 -15.74 -31.07 -0.76
N PRO A 173 -15.46 -31.89 0.29
CA PRO A 173 -14.12 -32.37 0.55
C PRO A 173 -13.67 -33.29 -0.60
N PRO A 174 -12.36 -33.50 -0.83
CA PRO A 174 -11.90 -34.49 -1.79
C PRO A 174 -12.36 -35.88 -1.33
N GLY A 175 -13.43 -36.38 -1.95
CA GLY A 175 -13.88 -37.75 -1.79
C GLY A 175 -12.79 -38.66 -2.36
N ASN A 176 -12.15 -39.41 -1.47
CA ASN A 176 -11.15 -40.40 -1.83
C ASN A 176 -11.80 -41.43 -2.79
N PRO A 177 -11.25 -41.70 -3.98
CA PRO A 177 -11.81 -42.69 -4.88
C PRO A 177 -11.72 -44.06 -4.21
N SER A 178 -12.87 -44.66 -3.93
CA SER A 178 -12.96 -46.05 -3.48
C SER A 178 -12.29 -46.94 -4.51
N ALA A 179 -11.22 -47.62 -4.10
CA ALA A 179 -10.54 -48.62 -4.91
C ALA A 179 -11.53 -49.73 -5.35
N PRO A 180 -11.35 -50.35 -6.53
CA PRO A 180 -12.21 -51.43 -6.98
C PRO A 180 -11.97 -52.66 -6.10
N GLY A 181 -13.03 -53.12 -5.43
CA GLY A 181 -13.04 -54.36 -4.65
C GLY A 181 -13.36 -55.56 -5.54
N GLU A 182 -12.58 -56.62 -5.30
CA GLU A 182 -12.56 -57.97 -5.86
C GLU A 182 -13.92 -58.70 -5.95
#